data_AF-A0A507BVE6-F1
#
_entry.id   AF-A0A507BVE6-F1
#
_cell.length_a   1.000
_cell.length_b   1.000
_cell.length_c   1.000
_cell.angle_alpha   90.00
_cell.angle_beta   90.00
_cell.angle_gamma   90.00
#
_symmetry.space_group_name_H-M   'P 1'
#
loop_
_entity.id
_entity.type
_entity.pdbx_description
1 polymer ?
#
loop_
_entity_poly.entity_id
_entity_poly.type
_entity_poly.pdbx_seq_one_letter_code
_entity_poly.pdbx_strand_id
1 'polypeptide(L)'
;MSYVKNLISLADINKAAVAGSTLTYPCQKSIVQSLTNIFENSDTNFHFDYCENINDGRGYTAGIVGFTTATHDAFSVVTNYTKLQPNNQLNPYYSTLQALNVSGSSSTSGLSGFCDAWAASCNDTIFRQVQVNTTDYMYFDPSQALGMAVGLVFPLSYGQMYDAAIQHGLESDPDSLPSMIAKTQSTMISNGYAPTVAAGADEIVWMTTFMNTRIYTLTHASTAATRNVWSQSITRVKSYQYAASQGSWSFEASLNALDNDGKVVTLNCDPELWTRFVPTYRAESETPKIATIVGIIVAIFIGLLVVLAG
;
A
#
# COMPACT_ATOMS: atom_id res chain seq x y z
N MET A 1 18.98 -12.60 23.50
CA MET A 1 19.79 -13.13 22.37
C MET A 1 19.00 -14.24 21.68
N SER A 2 18.90 -14.16 20.34
CA SER A 2 18.33 -15.18 19.42
C SER A 2 16.81 -15.14 19.09
N TYR A 3 16.26 -13.99 18.68
CA TYR A 3 14.95 -13.92 18.01
C TYR A 3 14.97 -13.28 16.61
N VAL A 4 16.13 -13.12 15.98
CA VAL A 4 16.27 -12.41 14.68
C VAL A 4 17.02 -13.23 13.63
N LYS A 5 16.91 -14.57 13.66
CA LYS A 5 17.71 -15.43 12.76
C LYS A 5 16.97 -16.08 11.59
N ASN A 6 15.71 -15.72 11.33
CA ASN A 6 14.98 -16.17 10.15
C ASN A 6 14.16 -15.04 9.52
N LEU A 7 14.78 -13.88 9.32
CA LEU A 7 14.30 -12.96 8.28
C LEU A 7 14.65 -13.61 6.94
N ILE A 8 13.65 -13.84 6.10
CA ILE A 8 13.80 -14.31 4.71
C ILE A 8 14.89 -13.46 4.05
N SER A 9 15.95 -14.08 3.56
CA SER A 9 17.08 -13.33 3.02
C SER A 9 16.71 -12.69 1.69
N LEU A 10 17.34 -11.58 1.32
CA LEU A 10 17.15 -10.93 0.01
C LEU A 10 17.39 -11.89 -1.17
N ALA A 11 18.17 -12.95 -0.98
CA ALA A 11 18.40 -13.99 -1.99
C ALA A 11 17.19 -14.92 -2.18
N ASP A 12 16.39 -15.14 -1.13
CA ASP A 12 15.17 -15.95 -1.17
C ASP A 12 14.02 -15.20 -1.87
N ILE A 13 13.99 -13.86 -1.76
CA ILE A 13 13.03 -12.97 -2.46
C ILE A 13 13.21 -13.04 -3.99
N ASN A 14 14.45 -13.06 -4.47
CA ASN A 14 14.75 -13.19 -5.91
C ASN A 14 14.34 -14.56 -6.50
N LYS A 15 14.23 -15.60 -5.66
CA LYS A 15 13.86 -16.95 -6.08
C LYS A 15 12.34 -17.16 -6.11
N ALA A 16 11.59 -16.43 -5.27
CA ALA A 16 10.12 -16.54 -5.15
C ALA A 16 9.36 -15.90 -6.33
N ALA A 17 9.93 -14.92 -7.02
CA ALA A 17 9.30 -14.21 -8.15
C ALA A 17 9.04 -15.08 -9.40
N VAL A 18 9.50 -16.34 -9.42
CA VAL A 18 9.48 -17.21 -10.61
C VAL A 18 8.30 -18.23 -10.59
N ALA A 19 7.49 -18.29 -9.53
CA ALA A 19 6.48 -19.36 -9.37
C ALA A 19 5.07 -18.94 -8.88
N GLY A 20 4.79 -17.66 -8.62
CA GLY A 20 3.48 -17.18 -8.16
C GLY A 20 2.85 -16.16 -9.12
N SER A 21 1.53 -16.22 -9.32
CA SER A 21 0.78 -15.22 -10.08
C SER A 21 0.39 -14.05 -9.16
N THR A 22 0.81 -12.83 -9.49
CA THR A 22 0.34 -11.59 -8.84
C THR A 22 -1.04 -11.19 -9.37
N LEU A 23 -1.65 -10.13 -8.81
CA LEU A 23 -2.81 -9.50 -9.46
C LEU A 23 -2.43 -9.08 -10.89
N THR A 24 -3.23 -9.52 -11.86
CA THR A 24 -3.05 -9.15 -13.26
C THR A 24 -3.79 -7.86 -13.59
N TYR A 25 -3.11 -6.93 -14.27
CA TYR A 25 -3.81 -5.85 -14.96
C TYR A 25 -4.26 -6.37 -16.34
N PRO A 26 -5.45 -5.98 -16.81
CA PRO A 26 -6.19 -4.85 -16.27
C PRO A 26 -7.30 -5.21 -15.29
N CYS A 27 -7.78 -6.45 -15.24
CA CYS A 27 -8.99 -6.78 -14.49
C CYS A 27 -8.79 -6.94 -12.98
N GLN A 28 -7.89 -7.81 -12.53
CA GLN A 28 -7.80 -8.12 -11.10
C GLN A 28 -7.26 -6.93 -10.31
N LYS A 29 -6.25 -6.25 -10.87
CA LYS A 29 -5.71 -5.01 -10.29
C LYS A 29 -6.75 -3.89 -10.24
N SER A 30 -7.56 -3.67 -11.30
CA SER A 30 -8.58 -2.61 -11.27
C SER A 30 -9.65 -2.87 -10.22
N ILE A 31 -10.09 -4.13 -10.06
CA ILE A 31 -11.08 -4.54 -9.06
C ILE A 31 -10.55 -4.25 -7.65
N VAL A 32 -9.32 -4.69 -7.34
CA VAL A 32 -8.71 -4.51 -6.02
C VAL A 32 -8.50 -3.02 -5.71
N GLN A 33 -7.98 -2.24 -6.67
CA GLN A 33 -7.78 -0.80 -6.48
C GLN A 33 -9.11 -0.08 -6.25
N SER A 34 -10.17 -0.44 -6.99
CA SER A 34 -11.50 0.13 -6.80
C SER A 34 -12.10 -0.25 -5.44
N LEU A 35 -11.90 -1.50 -4.99
CA LEU A 35 -12.37 -1.94 -3.68
C LEU A 35 -11.64 -1.19 -2.55
N THR A 36 -10.33 -1.02 -2.67
CA THR A 36 -9.57 -0.21 -1.72
C THR A 36 -10.02 1.26 -1.74
N ASN A 37 -10.33 1.84 -2.91
CA ASN A 37 -10.89 3.19 -2.98
C ASN A 37 -12.24 3.33 -2.26
N ILE A 38 -13.11 2.32 -2.32
CA ILE A 38 -14.35 2.29 -1.53
C ILE A 38 -14.02 2.36 -0.04
N PHE A 39 -12.98 1.67 0.42
CA PHE A 39 -12.63 1.71 1.84
C PHE A 39 -12.07 3.07 2.27
N GLU A 40 -11.20 3.67 1.46
CA GLU A 40 -10.57 4.96 1.79
C GLU A 40 -11.55 6.13 1.65
N ASN A 41 -12.39 6.12 0.61
CA ASN A 41 -13.16 7.30 0.19
C ASN A 41 -14.68 7.08 0.18
N SER A 42 -15.18 5.87 0.45
CA SER A 42 -16.60 5.50 0.34
C SER A 42 -17.23 5.74 -1.04
N ASP A 43 -16.40 5.77 -2.09
CA ASP A 43 -16.82 5.82 -3.48
C ASP A 43 -15.83 5.07 -4.39
N THR A 44 -16.11 5.02 -5.69
CA THR A 44 -15.24 4.39 -6.70
C THR A 44 -14.49 5.40 -7.56
N ASN A 45 -14.56 6.70 -7.24
CA ASN A 45 -13.91 7.76 -7.98
C ASN A 45 -12.54 8.05 -7.36
N PHE A 46 -11.50 8.08 -8.19
CA PHE A 46 -10.16 8.42 -7.73
C PHE A 46 -9.98 9.95 -7.74
N HIS A 47 -9.89 10.54 -6.55
CA HIS A 47 -9.77 11.98 -6.35
C HIS A 47 -8.31 12.45 -6.46
N PHE A 48 -7.82 12.62 -7.68
CA PHE A 48 -6.44 13.08 -7.93
C PHE A 48 -6.16 14.46 -7.34
N ASP A 49 -7.17 15.32 -7.31
CA ASP A 49 -7.10 16.74 -6.93
C ASP A 49 -7.36 16.98 -5.44
N TYR A 50 -7.77 15.96 -4.69
CA TYR A 50 -7.97 16.08 -3.25
C TYR A 50 -6.70 16.58 -2.56
N CYS A 51 -6.83 17.55 -1.66
CA CYS A 51 -5.77 18.00 -0.77
C CYS A 51 -6.39 18.71 0.44
N GLU A 52 -6.16 18.19 1.63
CA GLU A 52 -6.68 18.77 2.87
C GLU A 52 -5.74 18.48 4.04
N ASN A 53 -5.61 19.42 4.98
CA ASN A 53 -5.07 19.10 6.30
C ASN A 53 -6.23 18.71 7.21
N ILE A 54 -6.48 17.40 7.32
CA ILE A 54 -7.53 16.83 8.16
C ILE A 54 -7.18 16.84 9.66
N ASN A 55 -6.06 17.47 10.04
CA ASN A 55 -5.57 17.63 11.40
C ASN A 55 -5.34 16.31 12.15
N ASP A 56 -4.93 15.27 11.42
CA ASP A 56 -4.60 13.94 11.95
C ASP A 56 -3.13 13.79 12.35
N GLY A 57 -2.36 14.88 12.26
CA GLY A 57 -0.93 14.89 12.56
C GLY A 57 -0.04 14.43 11.41
N ARG A 58 -0.55 14.31 10.17
CA ARG A 58 0.24 13.98 8.97
C ARG A 58 0.48 15.17 8.02
N GLY A 59 0.01 16.35 8.42
CA GLY A 59 0.07 17.57 7.60
C GLY A 59 -1.02 17.55 6.52
N TYR A 60 -0.72 18.01 5.31
CA TYR A 60 -1.66 17.85 4.20
C TYR A 60 -1.69 16.39 3.74
N THR A 61 -2.88 15.88 3.46
CA THR A 61 -3.19 14.60 2.82
C THR A 61 -3.74 14.90 1.44
N ALA A 62 -3.17 14.33 0.38
CA ALA A 62 -3.48 14.70 -1.00
C ALA A 62 -3.46 13.53 -2.00
N GLY A 63 -4.26 13.64 -3.06
CA GLY A 63 -4.28 12.70 -4.19
C GLY A 63 -4.91 11.34 -3.91
N ILE A 64 -4.76 10.45 -4.90
CA ILE A 64 -5.55 9.22 -5.07
C ILE A 64 -5.49 8.18 -3.94
N VAL A 65 -4.47 8.25 -3.08
CA VAL A 65 -4.31 7.35 -1.92
C VAL A 65 -4.00 8.12 -0.63
N GLY A 66 -4.22 9.43 -0.61
CA GLY A 66 -3.95 10.27 0.56
C GLY A 66 -2.46 10.40 0.89
N PHE A 67 -1.65 10.80 -0.08
CA PHE A 67 -0.24 11.10 0.13
C PHE A 67 -0.06 12.22 1.16
N THR A 68 0.82 12.06 2.15
CA THR A 68 0.96 13.06 3.20
C THR A 68 2.28 13.82 3.20
N THR A 69 2.25 15.07 3.64
CA THR A 69 3.46 15.91 3.69
C THR A 69 4.43 15.51 4.80
N ALA A 70 3.96 14.78 5.83
CA ALA A 70 4.80 14.32 6.94
C ALA A 70 5.40 12.92 6.72
N THR A 71 4.84 12.10 5.83
CA THR A 71 5.20 10.67 5.66
C THR A 71 5.97 10.35 4.37
N HIS A 72 6.67 11.34 3.82
CA HIS A 72 7.58 11.23 2.66
C HIS A 72 6.94 11.03 1.27
N ASP A 73 5.72 10.53 1.21
CA ASP A 73 5.01 10.14 0.01
C ASP A 73 4.57 11.36 -0.82
N ALA A 74 3.99 12.41 -0.22
CA ALA A 74 3.65 13.62 -0.98
C ALA A 74 4.90 14.30 -1.56
N PHE A 75 6.01 14.33 -0.81
CA PHE A 75 7.27 14.87 -1.31
C PHE A 75 7.84 14.04 -2.46
N SER A 76 7.67 12.71 -2.43
CA SER A 76 8.07 11.82 -3.52
C SER A 76 7.26 12.09 -4.80
N VAL A 77 5.95 12.30 -4.68
CA VAL A 77 5.08 12.71 -5.80
C VAL A 77 5.55 14.03 -6.41
N VAL A 78 5.71 15.08 -5.58
CA VAL A 78 6.18 16.40 -6.05
C VAL A 78 7.57 16.30 -6.69
N THR A 79 8.47 15.51 -6.11
CA THR A 79 9.82 15.32 -6.64
C THR A 79 9.82 14.68 -8.02
N ASN A 80 9.04 13.61 -8.19
CA ASN A 80 8.95 12.92 -9.47
C ASN A 80 8.23 13.78 -10.52
N TYR A 81 7.23 14.56 -10.12
CA TYR A 81 6.57 15.50 -11.01
C TYR A 81 7.52 16.63 -11.45
N THR A 82 8.24 17.26 -10.52
CA THR A 82 9.19 18.34 -10.83
C THR A 82 10.36 17.87 -11.69
N LYS A 83 10.79 16.60 -11.58
CA LYS A 83 11.78 16.04 -12.51
C LYS A 83 11.27 15.98 -13.95
N LEU A 84 10.00 15.66 -14.15
CA LEU A 84 9.38 15.55 -15.48
C LEU A 84 8.91 16.90 -16.03
N GLN A 85 8.48 17.80 -15.14
CA GLN A 85 7.96 19.13 -15.44
C GLN A 85 8.59 20.17 -14.50
N PRO A 86 9.82 20.66 -14.77
CA PRO A 86 10.55 21.53 -13.82
C PRO A 86 9.85 22.85 -13.44
N ASN A 87 9.05 23.41 -14.35
CA ASN A 87 8.34 24.68 -14.16
C ASN A 87 6.87 24.48 -13.76
N ASN A 88 6.58 23.49 -12.92
CA ASN A 88 5.22 23.19 -12.48
C ASN A 88 4.77 24.04 -11.28
N GLN A 89 3.47 23.98 -10.97
CA GLN A 89 2.85 24.80 -9.91
C GLN A 89 3.26 24.39 -8.49
N LEU A 90 3.78 23.18 -8.30
CA LEU A 90 4.25 22.67 -7.00
C LEU A 90 5.73 23.02 -6.72
N ASN A 91 6.48 23.48 -7.71
CA ASN A 91 7.89 23.84 -7.56
C ASN A 91 8.16 24.89 -6.44
N PRO A 92 7.33 25.93 -6.24
CA PRO A 92 7.52 26.88 -5.13
C PRO A 92 7.51 26.23 -3.73
N TYR A 93 6.87 25.07 -3.57
CA TYR A 93 6.76 24.37 -2.29
C TYR A 93 7.87 23.35 -2.06
N TYR A 94 8.71 23.08 -3.08
CA TYR A 94 9.66 21.96 -3.07
C TYR A 94 10.62 22.01 -1.87
N SER A 95 11.25 23.16 -1.60
CA SER A 95 12.20 23.30 -0.49
C SER A 95 11.55 23.12 0.88
N THR A 96 10.32 23.63 1.06
CA THR A 96 9.55 23.44 2.30
C THR A 96 9.19 21.97 2.49
N LEU A 97 8.67 21.31 1.45
CA LEU A 97 8.34 19.89 1.48
C LEU A 97 9.57 19.02 1.75
N GLN A 98 10.73 19.37 1.19
CA GLN A 98 11.99 18.67 1.46
C GLN A 98 12.37 18.75 2.95
N ALA A 99 12.24 19.93 3.56
CA ALA A 99 12.53 20.12 4.99
C ALA A 99 11.55 19.35 5.89
N LEU A 100 10.26 19.37 5.57
CA LEU A 100 9.24 18.59 6.27
C LEU A 100 9.50 17.09 6.16
N ASN A 101 9.83 16.62 4.95
CA ASN A 101 10.22 15.25 4.69
C ASN A 101 11.43 14.81 5.53
N VAL A 102 12.47 15.64 5.65
CA VAL A 102 13.66 15.30 6.46
C VAL A 102 13.32 15.26 7.95
N SER A 103 12.42 16.13 8.42
CA SER A 103 12.07 16.23 9.84
C SER A 103 10.93 15.31 10.28
N GLY A 104 10.14 14.76 9.35
CA GLY A 104 8.88 14.07 9.64
C GLY A 104 7.82 15.00 10.25
N SER A 105 7.95 16.31 10.05
CA SER A 105 7.05 17.30 10.67
C SER A 105 5.73 17.39 9.91
N SER A 106 4.62 17.46 10.66
CA SER A 106 3.28 17.72 10.15
C SER A 106 2.93 19.20 10.03
N SER A 107 3.91 20.09 10.20
CA SER A 107 3.72 21.53 10.02
C SER A 107 3.29 21.87 8.59
N THR A 108 2.31 22.76 8.46
CA THR A 108 1.88 23.33 7.18
C THR A 108 2.46 24.73 6.92
N SER A 109 3.37 25.19 7.80
CA SER A 109 4.04 26.49 7.63
C SER A 109 4.85 26.52 6.33
N GLY A 110 4.69 27.58 5.54
CA GLY A 110 5.34 27.71 4.24
C GLY A 110 4.68 26.93 3.10
N LEU A 111 3.50 26.33 3.33
CA LEU A 111 2.71 25.61 2.31
C LEU A 111 1.39 26.34 1.97
N SER A 112 1.33 27.67 2.13
CA SER A 112 0.15 28.46 1.77
C SER A 112 -0.14 28.35 0.26
N GLY A 113 -1.35 27.93 -0.10
CA GLY A 113 -1.76 27.69 -1.49
C GLY A 113 -1.34 26.33 -2.07
N PHE A 114 -0.70 25.47 -1.27
CA PHE A 114 -0.24 24.14 -1.73
C PHE A 114 -1.38 23.29 -2.30
N CYS A 115 -2.54 23.25 -1.63
CA CYS A 115 -3.68 22.46 -2.10
C CYS A 115 -4.29 23.01 -3.40
N ASP A 116 -4.35 24.34 -3.57
CA ASP A 116 -4.80 24.94 -4.82
C ASP A 116 -3.84 24.57 -5.98
N ALA A 117 -2.53 24.61 -5.72
CA ALA A 117 -1.51 24.21 -6.69
C ALA A 117 -1.56 22.71 -7.00
N TRP A 118 -1.87 21.86 -6.02
CA TRP A 118 -2.07 20.42 -6.21
C TRP A 118 -3.26 20.14 -7.12
N ALA A 119 -4.41 20.70 -6.79
CA ALA A 119 -5.64 20.55 -7.58
C ALA A 119 -5.44 21.10 -9.01
N ALA A 120 -4.83 22.27 -9.16
CA ALA A 120 -4.56 22.84 -10.47
C ALA A 120 -3.55 22.03 -11.30
N SER A 121 -2.55 21.40 -10.66
CA SER A 121 -1.61 20.48 -11.32
C SER A 121 -2.30 19.22 -11.84
N CYS A 122 -3.46 18.84 -11.28
CA CYS A 122 -4.22 17.70 -11.77
C CYS A 122 -4.86 17.90 -13.13
N ASN A 123 -4.77 19.09 -13.76
CA ASN A 123 -5.08 19.26 -15.18
C ASN A 123 -4.02 18.62 -16.09
N ASP A 124 -2.78 18.51 -15.61
CA ASP A 124 -1.68 17.86 -16.31
C ASP A 124 -1.75 16.34 -16.19
N THR A 125 -1.88 15.65 -17.33
CA THR A 125 -1.86 14.18 -17.39
C THR A 125 -0.60 13.57 -16.79
N ILE A 126 0.54 14.27 -16.84
CA ILE A 126 1.81 13.81 -16.26
C ILE A 126 1.72 13.79 -14.74
N PHE A 127 1.09 14.78 -14.12
CA PHE A 127 0.91 14.78 -12.67
C PHE A 127 0.04 13.62 -12.21
N ARG A 128 -1.07 13.37 -12.91
CA ARG A 128 -1.93 12.20 -12.65
C ARG A 128 -1.17 10.88 -12.85
N GLN A 129 -0.37 10.76 -13.91
CA GLN A 129 0.49 9.58 -14.12
C GLN A 129 1.50 9.38 -12.99
N VAL A 130 2.10 10.45 -12.46
CA VAL A 130 3.05 10.37 -11.34
C VAL A 130 2.35 9.89 -10.07
N GLN A 131 1.12 10.32 -9.79
CA GLN A 131 0.35 9.80 -8.66
C GLN A 131 0.14 8.29 -8.79
N VAL A 132 -0.38 7.80 -9.94
CA VAL A 132 -0.58 6.36 -10.18
C VAL A 132 0.72 5.58 -10.03
N ASN A 133 1.81 6.05 -10.65
CA ASN A 133 3.11 5.39 -10.58
C ASN A 133 3.68 5.37 -9.15
N THR A 134 3.42 6.41 -8.37
CA THR A 134 3.89 6.48 -6.98
C THR A 134 3.08 5.54 -6.10
N THR A 135 1.76 5.45 -6.29
CA THR A 135 0.92 4.43 -5.62
C THR A 135 1.39 3.02 -5.94
N ASP A 136 1.68 2.74 -7.21
CA ASP A 136 2.16 1.42 -7.63
C ASP A 136 3.52 1.10 -7.01
N TYR A 137 4.47 2.04 -7.11
CA TYR A 137 5.82 1.89 -6.57
C TYR A 137 5.86 1.73 -5.04
N MET A 138 5.06 2.52 -4.32
CA MET A 138 5.11 2.56 -2.86
C MET A 138 4.26 1.46 -2.21
N TYR A 139 3.17 1.02 -2.83
CA TYR A 139 2.20 0.12 -2.18
C TYR A 139 1.92 -1.15 -2.99
N PHE A 140 1.58 -1.01 -4.27
CA PHE A 140 1.20 -2.16 -5.09
C PHE A 140 2.37 -3.14 -5.25
N ASP A 141 3.46 -2.73 -5.90
CA ASP A 141 4.58 -3.63 -6.20
C ASP A 141 5.17 -4.28 -4.94
N PRO A 142 5.41 -3.55 -3.83
CA PRO A 142 5.94 -4.17 -2.61
C PRO A 142 4.96 -5.15 -1.97
N SER A 143 3.65 -4.85 -1.97
CA SER A 143 2.63 -5.79 -1.44
C SER A 143 2.57 -7.08 -2.25
N GLN A 144 2.70 -7.00 -3.58
CA GLN A 144 2.75 -8.17 -4.45
C GLN A 144 4.04 -8.96 -4.23
N ALA A 145 5.18 -8.29 -4.05
CA ALA A 145 6.45 -8.95 -3.75
C ALA A 145 6.40 -9.71 -2.41
N LEU A 146 5.77 -9.14 -1.37
CA LEU A 146 5.57 -9.82 -0.09
C LEU A 146 4.63 -11.04 -0.24
N GLY A 147 3.56 -10.92 -1.02
CA GLY A 147 2.67 -12.04 -1.33
C GLY A 147 3.40 -13.20 -2.00
N MET A 148 4.25 -12.91 -3.00
CA MET A 148 5.09 -13.91 -3.64
C MET A 148 6.07 -14.57 -2.65
N ALA A 149 6.69 -13.79 -1.75
CA ALA A 149 7.59 -14.33 -0.74
C ALA A 149 6.90 -15.25 0.28
N VAL A 150 5.61 -15.00 0.57
CA VAL A 150 4.77 -15.92 1.36
C VAL A 150 4.40 -17.18 0.55
N GLY A 151 4.38 -17.10 -0.78
CA GLY A 151 3.99 -18.17 -1.69
C GLY A 151 2.51 -18.15 -2.08
N LEU A 152 1.85 -17.00 -2.00
CA LEU A 152 0.43 -16.84 -2.34
C LEU A 152 0.21 -17.01 -3.86
N VAL A 153 -0.93 -17.58 -4.23
CA VAL A 153 -1.35 -17.70 -5.63
C VAL A 153 -2.72 -17.11 -5.90
N PHE A 154 -3.56 -16.90 -4.88
CA PHE A 154 -4.92 -16.40 -5.10
C PHE A 154 -4.97 -14.88 -5.28
N PRO A 155 -5.66 -14.36 -6.32
CA PRO A 155 -5.97 -12.93 -6.48
C PRO A 155 -6.56 -12.29 -5.22
N LEU A 156 -7.45 -12.99 -4.50
CA LEU A 156 -8.03 -12.49 -3.26
C LEU A 156 -6.97 -12.27 -2.16
N SER A 157 -5.99 -13.15 -2.08
CA SER A 157 -4.86 -13.04 -1.15
C SER A 157 -4.01 -11.81 -1.46
N TYR A 158 -3.67 -11.60 -2.74
CA TYR A 158 -2.90 -10.44 -3.17
C TYR A 158 -3.66 -9.11 -3.00
N GLY A 159 -4.98 -9.12 -3.22
CA GLY A 159 -5.82 -7.95 -2.94
C GLY A 159 -5.78 -7.55 -1.48
N GLN A 160 -5.85 -8.54 -0.58
CA GLN A 160 -5.79 -8.28 0.85
C GLN A 160 -4.41 -7.81 1.33
N MET A 161 -3.33 -8.24 0.65
CA MET A 161 -1.98 -7.70 0.88
C MET A 161 -1.89 -6.24 0.45
N TYR A 162 -2.43 -5.88 -0.72
CA TYR A 162 -2.45 -4.51 -1.19
C TYR A 162 -3.25 -3.59 -0.26
N ASP A 163 -4.45 -4.01 0.12
CA ASP A 163 -5.32 -3.27 1.02
C ASP A 163 -4.67 -3.03 2.40
N ALA A 164 -3.97 -4.04 2.91
CA ALA A 164 -3.19 -3.91 4.13
C ALA A 164 -2.00 -2.96 3.96
N ALA A 165 -1.29 -3.00 2.82
CA ALA A 165 -0.19 -2.08 2.54
C ALA A 165 -0.65 -0.62 2.49
N ILE A 166 -1.84 -0.36 1.91
CA ILE A 166 -2.39 1.00 1.84
C ILE A 166 -2.66 1.59 3.23
N GLN A 167 -3.29 0.84 4.13
CA GLN A 167 -3.64 1.38 5.47
C GLN A 167 -2.54 1.29 6.50
N HIS A 168 -1.70 0.26 6.43
CA HIS A 168 -0.71 -0.02 7.46
C HIS A 168 0.71 0.32 7.01
N GLY A 169 0.91 0.63 5.72
CA GLY A 169 2.22 0.87 5.15
C GLY A 169 3.11 -0.38 5.14
N LEU A 170 4.34 -0.17 4.68
CA LEU A 170 5.37 -1.20 4.50
C LEU A 170 6.62 -0.95 5.35
N GLU A 171 6.63 0.14 6.11
CA GLU A 171 7.75 0.53 6.96
C GLU A 171 7.90 -0.39 8.18
N SER A 172 9.02 -0.25 8.88
CA SER A 172 9.28 -0.96 10.14
C SER A 172 8.43 -0.40 11.29
N ASP A 173 7.17 -0.83 11.34
CA ASP A 173 6.18 -0.47 12.37
C ASP A 173 5.49 -1.74 12.90
N PRO A 174 5.17 -1.85 14.21
CA PRO A 174 4.56 -3.04 14.79
C PRO A 174 3.21 -3.43 14.17
N ASP A 175 2.53 -2.50 13.50
CA ASP A 175 1.23 -2.70 12.87
C ASP A 175 1.30 -2.70 11.33
N SER A 176 2.49 -2.58 10.74
CA SER A 176 2.68 -2.62 9.27
C SER A 176 2.38 -3.97 8.65
N LEU A 177 2.23 -3.99 7.32
CA LEU A 177 2.02 -5.24 6.57
C LEU A 177 3.11 -6.29 6.86
N PRO A 178 4.42 -5.98 6.76
CA PRO A 178 5.48 -6.93 7.14
C PRO A 178 5.34 -7.49 8.56
N SER A 179 4.98 -6.64 9.53
CA SER A 179 4.76 -7.07 10.92
C SER A 179 3.56 -8.00 11.06
N MET A 180 2.46 -7.74 10.34
CA MET A 180 1.30 -8.63 10.30
C MET A 180 1.62 -9.98 9.67
N ILE A 181 2.44 -10.01 8.61
CA ILE A 181 2.93 -11.25 8.01
C ILE A 181 3.73 -12.04 9.05
N ALA A 182 4.66 -11.41 9.78
CA ALA A 182 5.46 -12.08 10.81
C ALA A 182 4.61 -12.62 11.99
N LYS A 183 3.60 -11.84 12.44
CA LYS A 183 2.62 -12.28 13.45
C LYS A 183 1.80 -13.48 12.95
N THR A 184 1.42 -13.48 11.67
CA THR A 184 0.69 -14.59 11.03
C THR A 184 1.55 -15.85 11.02
N GLN A 185 2.80 -15.76 10.57
CA GLN A 185 3.74 -16.89 10.57
C GLN A 185 3.92 -17.48 11.98
N SER A 186 4.05 -16.61 12.99
CA SER A 186 4.15 -17.03 14.39
C SER A 186 2.91 -17.79 14.85
N THR A 187 1.73 -17.27 14.50
CA THR A 187 0.43 -17.89 14.82
C THR A 187 0.27 -19.25 14.11
N MET A 188 0.69 -19.35 12.85
CA MET A 188 0.69 -20.59 12.08
C MET A 188 1.55 -21.66 12.74
N ILE A 189 2.78 -21.32 13.14
CA ILE A 189 3.69 -22.23 13.86
C ILE A 189 3.07 -22.68 15.19
N SER A 190 2.53 -21.76 15.98
CA SER A 190 1.90 -22.09 17.27
C SER A 190 0.71 -23.04 17.12
N ASN A 191 0.03 -23.01 15.98
CA ASN A 191 -1.09 -23.89 15.65
C ASN A 191 -0.67 -25.20 14.95
N GLY A 192 0.64 -25.46 14.80
CA GLY A 192 1.15 -26.68 14.20
C GLY A 192 1.16 -26.70 12.66
N TYR A 193 0.98 -25.55 12.01
CA TYR A 193 1.07 -25.40 10.56
C TYR A 193 2.47 -24.92 10.14
N ALA A 194 2.78 -25.08 8.84
CA ALA A 194 3.94 -24.43 8.24
C ALA A 194 3.77 -22.89 8.31
N PRO A 195 4.87 -22.12 8.45
CA PRO A 195 4.79 -20.67 8.65
C PRO A 195 4.27 -19.91 7.42
N THR A 196 4.54 -20.40 6.21
CA THR A 196 4.15 -19.76 4.95
C THR A 196 3.66 -20.79 3.94
N VAL A 197 2.95 -20.34 2.90
CA VAL A 197 2.47 -21.21 1.81
C VAL A 197 3.64 -21.82 1.05
N ALA A 198 4.69 -21.04 0.78
CA ALA A 198 5.93 -21.52 0.19
C ALA A 198 6.63 -22.60 1.04
N ALA A 199 6.40 -22.63 2.36
CA ALA A 199 6.87 -23.67 3.26
C ALA A 199 5.91 -24.85 3.41
N GLY A 200 4.82 -24.90 2.64
CA GLY A 200 3.84 -25.99 2.61
C GLY A 200 2.57 -25.74 3.42
N ALA A 201 2.28 -24.51 3.85
CA ALA A 201 0.99 -24.19 4.47
C ALA A 201 -0.13 -24.17 3.41
N ASP A 202 -1.33 -24.55 3.82
CA ASP A 202 -2.53 -24.30 3.01
C ASP A 202 -2.80 -22.78 2.94
N GLU A 203 -2.98 -22.26 1.72
CA GLU A 203 -3.14 -20.80 1.52
C GLU A 203 -4.44 -20.27 2.14
N ILE A 204 -5.53 -21.04 2.11
CA ILE A 204 -6.81 -20.62 2.71
C ILE A 204 -6.65 -20.51 4.23
N VAL A 205 -5.99 -21.49 4.87
CA VAL A 205 -5.68 -21.44 6.31
C VAL A 205 -4.75 -20.26 6.63
N TRP A 206 -3.70 -20.06 5.84
CA TRP A 206 -2.74 -18.98 6.04
C TRP A 206 -3.41 -17.61 5.91
N MET A 207 -4.19 -17.38 4.85
CA MET A 207 -4.85 -16.11 4.58
C MET A 207 -6.00 -15.85 5.56
N THR A 208 -6.72 -16.89 6.00
CA THR A 208 -7.70 -16.77 7.09
C THR A 208 -7.01 -16.31 8.38
N THR A 209 -5.85 -16.88 8.69
CA THR A 209 -5.05 -16.48 9.85
C THR A 209 -4.56 -15.04 9.71
N PHE A 210 -4.06 -14.66 8.53
CA PHE A 210 -3.64 -13.28 8.24
C PHE A 210 -4.78 -12.27 8.42
N MET A 211 -5.97 -12.55 7.88
CA MET A 211 -7.14 -11.67 8.04
C MET A 211 -7.54 -11.53 9.51
N ASN A 212 -7.47 -12.60 10.30
CA ASN A 212 -7.72 -12.54 11.75
C ASN A 212 -6.65 -11.73 12.48
N THR A 213 -5.37 -11.93 12.14
CA THR A 213 -4.26 -11.12 12.65
C THR A 213 -4.45 -9.64 12.31
N ARG A 214 -4.93 -9.33 11.11
CA ARG A 214 -5.20 -7.95 10.69
C ARG A 214 -6.38 -7.33 11.45
N ILE A 215 -7.48 -8.05 11.66
CA ILE A 215 -8.58 -7.58 12.53
C ILE A 215 -8.06 -7.32 13.94
N TYR A 216 -7.20 -8.19 14.47
CA TYR A 216 -6.57 -7.99 15.76
C TYR A 216 -5.73 -6.71 15.79
N THR A 217 -4.87 -6.49 14.79
CA THR A 217 -4.08 -5.25 14.64
C THR A 217 -4.96 -4.01 14.60
N LEU A 218 -6.06 -4.02 13.84
CA LEU A 218 -6.99 -2.89 13.75
C LEU A 218 -7.67 -2.57 15.09
N THR A 219 -7.97 -3.60 15.89
CA THR A 219 -8.63 -3.44 17.20
C THR A 219 -7.65 -3.23 18.35
N HIS A 220 -6.35 -3.48 18.14
CA HIS A 220 -5.30 -3.43 19.15
C HIS A 220 -4.06 -2.68 18.65
N ALA A 221 -4.25 -1.64 17.84
CA ALA A 221 -3.15 -0.82 17.33
C ALA A 221 -2.21 -0.35 18.45
N SER A 222 -0.93 -0.26 18.13
CA SER A 222 0.16 0.06 19.05
C SER A 222 0.00 1.45 19.67
N THR A 223 -0.54 2.42 18.93
CA THR A 223 -0.80 3.79 19.44
C THR A 223 -2.27 3.99 19.81
N ALA A 224 -2.51 4.75 20.89
CA ALA A 224 -3.86 4.98 21.41
C ALA A 224 -4.75 5.79 20.45
N ALA A 225 -4.18 6.78 19.75
CA ALA A 225 -4.91 7.59 18.77
C ALA A 225 -5.40 6.73 17.60
N THR A 226 -4.54 5.86 17.10
CA THR A 226 -4.85 4.96 15.99
C THR A 226 -5.90 3.91 16.36
N ARG A 227 -5.88 3.36 17.57
CA ARG A 227 -6.87 2.35 18.02
C ARG A 227 -8.33 2.78 17.87
N ASN A 228 -8.62 4.03 18.22
CA ASN A 228 -10.00 4.53 18.20
C ASN A 228 -10.58 4.65 16.79
N VAL A 229 -9.71 4.91 15.80
CA VAL A 229 -10.12 5.10 14.40
C VAL A 229 -10.04 3.78 13.64
N TRP A 230 -8.95 3.03 13.74
CA TRP A 230 -8.74 1.80 12.98
C TRP A 230 -9.73 0.69 13.31
N SER A 231 -10.16 0.59 14.57
CA SER A 231 -11.18 -0.40 14.97
C SER A 231 -12.52 -0.22 14.24
N GLN A 232 -12.80 0.97 13.70
CA GLN A 232 -14.01 1.24 12.90
C GLN A 232 -13.89 0.71 11.46
N SER A 233 -12.67 0.45 10.97
CA SER A 233 -12.39 0.03 9.59
C SER A 233 -12.34 -1.48 9.40
N ILE A 234 -12.71 -2.29 10.40
CA ILE A 234 -12.64 -3.76 10.30
C ILE A 234 -13.47 -4.33 9.14
N THR A 235 -14.49 -3.60 8.66
CA THR A 235 -15.33 -4.00 7.54
C THR A 235 -14.51 -4.27 6.29
N ARG A 236 -13.40 -3.56 6.06
CA ARG A 236 -12.54 -3.83 4.91
C ARG A 236 -11.92 -5.23 4.95
N VAL A 237 -11.55 -5.73 6.12
CA VAL A 237 -11.10 -7.13 6.27
C VAL A 237 -12.27 -8.10 6.15
N LYS A 238 -13.42 -7.76 6.75
CA LYS A 238 -14.64 -8.58 6.62
C LYS A 238 -15.12 -8.67 5.17
N SER A 239 -14.84 -7.68 4.34
CA SER A 239 -15.14 -7.66 2.91
C SER A 239 -14.39 -8.77 2.17
N TYR A 240 -13.08 -8.91 2.43
CA TYR A 240 -12.29 -10.03 1.92
C TYR A 240 -12.71 -11.39 2.52
N GLN A 241 -13.06 -11.44 3.81
CA GLN A 241 -13.62 -12.66 4.42
C GLN A 241 -14.96 -13.06 3.79
N TYR A 242 -15.82 -12.09 3.47
CA TYR A 242 -17.07 -12.31 2.77
C TYR A 242 -16.80 -12.87 1.37
N ALA A 243 -15.95 -12.23 0.57
CA ALA A 243 -15.56 -12.73 -0.75
C ALA A 243 -14.99 -14.16 -0.70
N ALA A 244 -14.13 -14.44 0.28
CA ALA A 244 -13.57 -15.77 0.52
C ALA A 244 -14.68 -16.81 0.85
N SER A 245 -15.66 -16.43 1.66
CA SER A 245 -16.81 -17.30 2.00
C SER A 245 -17.70 -17.62 0.80
N GLN A 246 -17.67 -16.78 -0.25
CA GLN A 246 -18.38 -17.03 -1.51
C GLN A 246 -17.56 -17.88 -2.49
N GLY A 247 -16.34 -18.30 -2.12
CA GLY A 247 -15.44 -19.07 -2.99
C GLY A 247 -14.68 -18.22 -4.02
N SER A 248 -14.72 -16.90 -3.92
CA SER A 248 -14.14 -15.95 -4.89
C SER A 248 -12.61 -15.81 -4.77
N TRP A 249 -11.88 -16.84 -4.36
CA TRP A 249 -10.43 -16.80 -4.20
C TRP A 249 -9.68 -16.48 -5.50
N SER A 250 -10.19 -17.03 -6.62
CA SER A 250 -9.61 -16.88 -7.96
C SER A 250 -10.48 -16.02 -8.88
N PHE A 251 -10.97 -14.88 -8.38
CA PHE A 251 -11.79 -13.98 -9.21
C PHE A 251 -11.01 -13.45 -10.44
N GLU A 252 -11.73 -13.22 -11.53
CA GLU A 252 -11.16 -12.69 -12.78
C GLU A 252 -11.86 -11.40 -13.22
N ALA A 253 -13.13 -11.50 -13.62
CA ALA A 253 -13.88 -10.40 -14.23
C ALA A 253 -14.76 -9.62 -13.25
N SER A 254 -15.05 -10.16 -12.07
CA SER A 254 -15.89 -9.50 -11.06
C SER A 254 -15.64 -10.04 -9.66
N LEU A 255 -15.89 -9.21 -8.65
CA LEU A 255 -15.81 -9.57 -7.23
C LEU A 255 -17.01 -9.00 -6.48
N ASN A 256 -17.74 -9.86 -5.77
CA ASN A 256 -18.70 -9.42 -4.76
C ASN A 256 -17.97 -9.23 -3.43
N ALA A 257 -18.06 -8.03 -2.89
CA ALA A 257 -17.38 -7.58 -1.68
C ALA A 257 -18.36 -6.79 -0.80
N LEU A 258 -17.92 -6.37 0.38
CA LEU A 258 -18.65 -5.43 1.24
C LEU A 258 -18.05 -4.03 1.13
N ASP A 259 -18.89 -3.00 1.14
CA ASP A 259 -18.49 -1.60 1.33
C ASP A 259 -18.24 -1.27 2.83
N ASN A 260 -17.96 -0.01 3.15
CA ASN A 260 -17.72 0.44 4.53
C ASN A 260 -18.92 0.24 5.47
N ASP A 261 -20.15 0.27 4.96
CA ASP A 261 -21.39 0.03 5.70
C ASP A 261 -21.72 -1.47 5.86
N GLY A 262 -20.92 -2.35 5.26
CA GLY A 262 -21.17 -3.79 5.24
C GLY A 262 -22.24 -4.21 4.22
N LYS A 263 -22.59 -3.35 3.26
CA LYS A 263 -23.49 -3.69 2.16
C LYS A 263 -22.71 -4.35 1.03
N VAL A 264 -23.36 -5.30 0.35
CA VAL A 264 -22.74 -5.98 -0.79
C VAL A 264 -22.60 -5.02 -1.96
N VAL A 265 -21.40 -4.95 -2.53
CA VAL A 265 -21.07 -4.24 -3.77
C VAL A 265 -20.45 -5.23 -4.75
N THR A 266 -20.78 -5.08 -6.04
CA THR A 266 -20.19 -5.85 -7.13
C THR A 266 -19.20 -4.97 -7.88
N LEU A 267 -17.92 -5.33 -7.85
CA LEU A 267 -16.88 -4.69 -8.63
C LEU A 267 -16.66 -5.47 -9.91
N ASN A 268 -16.65 -4.80 -11.06
CA ASN A 268 -16.39 -5.42 -12.36
C ASN A 268 -15.00 -5.03 -12.85
N CYS A 269 -14.42 -5.87 -13.70
CA CYS A 269 -13.21 -5.55 -14.44
C CYS A 269 -13.39 -4.21 -15.15
N ASP A 270 -12.40 -3.35 -14.98
CA ASP A 270 -12.36 -2.04 -15.61
C ASP A 270 -11.02 -1.86 -16.29
N PRO A 271 -10.92 -2.26 -17.57
CA PRO A 271 -9.63 -2.23 -18.24
C PRO A 271 -9.12 -0.82 -18.50
N GLU A 272 -10.01 0.16 -18.42
CA GLU A 272 -9.76 1.56 -18.74
C GLU A 272 -9.57 2.43 -17.50
N LEU A 273 -9.60 1.84 -16.30
CA LEU A 273 -9.60 2.56 -15.01
C LEU A 273 -8.64 3.76 -15.02
N TRP A 274 -7.36 3.50 -15.31
CA TRP A 274 -6.34 4.56 -15.35
C TRP A 274 -6.32 5.33 -16.66
N THR A 275 -6.66 4.72 -17.79
CA THR A 275 -6.64 5.40 -19.10
C THR A 275 -7.64 6.57 -19.19
N ARG A 276 -8.73 6.53 -18.41
CA ARG A 276 -9.68 7.66 -18.28
C ARG A 276 -9.04 8.91 -17.71
N PHE A 277 -8.11 8.75 -16.78
CA PHE A 277 -7.40 9.85 -16.14
C PHE A 277 -6.08 10.12 -16.83
N VAL A 278 -5.44 9.11 -17.40
CA VAL A 278 -4.12 9.19 -18.00
C VAL A 278 -4.18 8.50 -19.36
N PRO A 279 -4.52 9.23 -20.45
CA PRO A 279 -4.75 8.64 -21.77
C PRO A 279 -3.55 7.88 -22.34
N THR A 280 -2.34 8.20 -21.89
CA THR A 280 -1.10 7.53 -22.29
C THR A 280 -0.67 6.42 -21.33
N TYR A 281 -1.51 6.05 -20.35
CA TYR A 281 -1.21 5.00 -19.41
C TYR A 281 -0.96 3.70 -20.17
N ARG A 282 0.30 3.28 -20.18
CA ARG A 282 0.70 1.97 -20.67
C ARG A 282 0.96 1.11 -19.46
N ALA A 283 0.21 0.03 -19.31
CA ALA A 283 0.49 -1.03 -18.34
C ALA A 283 1.84 -1.75 -18.62
N GLU A 284 2.62 -1.32 -19.62
CA GLU A 284 3.77 -2.02 -20.21
C GLU A 284 5.02 -2.13 -19.30
N SER A 285 4.93 -2.13 -17.97
CA SER A 285 6.05 -2.56 -17.12
C SER A 285 5.67 -3.33 -15.87
N GLU A 286 4.64 -4.18 -15.94
CA GLU A 286 4.20 -5.06 -14.83
C GLU A 286 5.08 -6.29 -14.58
N THR A 287 6.37 -6.20 -14.91
CA THR A 287 7.35 -6.95 -14.11
C THR A 287 7.73 -6.03 -12.96
N PRO A 288 7.53 -6.43 -11.68
CA PRO A 288 8.04 -5.68 -10.56
C PRO A 288 9.51 -5.33 -10.86
N LYS A 289 9.85 -4.04 -10.92
CA LYS A 289 11.25 -3.64 -11.11
C LYS A 289 11.99 -3.91 -9.80
N ILE A 290 12.32 -5.19 -9.57
CA ILE A 290 13.03 -5.70 -8.39
C ILE A 290 14.36 -4.94 -8.15
N ALA A 291 14.93 -4.33 -9.21
CA ALA A 291 16.26 -3.75 -9.21
C ALA A 291 16.46 -2.43 -8.43
N THR A 292 15.43 -1.79 -7.88
CA THR A 292 15.60 -0.48 -7.19
C THR A 292 15.25 -0.49 -5.70
N ILE A 293 14.50 -1.48 -5.22
CA ILE A 293 14.11 -1.61 -3.80
C ILE A 293 15.33 -1.82 -2.89
N VAL A 294 16.40 -2.44 -3.41
CA VAL A 294 17.60 -2.82 -2.64
C VAL A 294 18.47 -1.61 -2.24
N GLY A 295 18.46 -0.51 -3.01
CA GLY A 295 19.37 0.62 -2.76
C GLY A 295 19.01 1.47 -1.53
N ILE A 296 17.72 1.60 -1.21
CA ILE A 296 17.24 2.52 -0.16
C ILE A 296 17.19 1.81 1.20
N ILE A 297 16.76 0.54 1.24
CA ILE A 297 16.74 -0.25 2.48
C ILE A 297 18.17 -0.48 3.02
N VAL A 298 19.14 -0.73 2.13
CA VAL A 298 20.55 -0.94 2.53
C VAL A 298 21.19 0.36 3.06
N ALA A 299 20.85 1.53 2.52
CA ALA A 299 21.38 2.80 2.99
C ALA A 299 20.93 3.16 4.42
N ILE A 300 19.69 2.80 4.79
CA ILE A 300 19.15 3.02 6.14
C ILE A 300 19.77 2.07 7.16
N PHE A 301 20.01 0.80 6.78
CA PHE A 301 20.63 -0.18 7.68
C PHE A 301 22.14 0.06 7.93
N ILE A 302 22.89 0.55 6.94
CA ILE A 302 24.32 0.86 7.13
C ILE A 302 24.50 2.12 8.00
N GLY A 303 23.58 3.10 7.92
CA GLY A 303 23.61 4.32 8.74
C GLY A 303 23.45 4.08 10.24
N LEU A 304 22.69 3.05 10.66
CA LEU A 304 22.49 2.72 12.08
C LEU A 304 23.60 1.85 12.68
N LEU A 305 24.34 1.08 11.87
CA LEU A 305 25.41 0.20 12.36
C LEU A 305 26.71 0.95 12.66
N VAL A 306 26.92 2.14 12.08
CA VAL A 306 28.14 2.95 12.31
C VAL A 306 28.04 3.82 13.58
N VAL A 307 26.85 4.04 14.15
CA VAL A 307 26.67 4.90 15.34
C VAL A 307 26.72 4.13 16.68
N LEU A 308 26.78 2.79 16.65
CA LEU A 308 26.87 1.96 17.86
C LEU A 308 28.24 1.26 18.05
N ALA A 309 29.25 1.68 17.30
CA ALA A 309 30.63 1.28 17.49
C ALA A 309 31.55 2.52 17.48
N GLY A 310 31.45 3.31 18.54
CA GLY A 310 32.30 4.46 18.83
C GLY A 310 32.21 4.83 20.30
#